data_AF-A0A0F9EFG1-F1
#
_entry.id   AF-A0A0F9EFG1-F1
#
_cell.length_a   1.000
_cell.length_b   1.000
_cell.length_c   1.000
_cell.angle_alpha   90.00
_cell.angle_beta   90.00
_cell.angle_gamma   90.00
#
_symmetry.space_group_name_H-M   'P 1'
#
loop_
_entity.id
_entity.type
_entity.pdbx_description
1 polymer ?
#
loop_
_entity_poly.entity_id
_entity_poly.type
_entity_poly.pdbx_seq_one_letter_code
_entity_poly.pdbx_strand_id
1 'polypeptide(L)'
;MRLPCCLLAIVGFSLCVPTTSYAVDLSPGDIVVSDPTADAVLRVDPRTGGVDVISSGGHLYSPHGIALDAAGNVIAVVDYNNVTEYGKIVHVDVSTGAQTVLAAFGHAANPWYPVVLPDGNILYSDYDSPASIRRLDITTGGISIVSEGGLLRHSLNMVLAGQKLFLTDHTGKLYLVDPRIVSVDLVTGAQAVVSSGDLLHRPYGITSDPATGLLYVADQGFEGLRDGRIIRVDPATGSQTLVSEGNLLWDPSDLAFDLNGELLVTDVRGNNPSAIVSVDPATGSQSLLASDVGPSVWGVAVFVPEPTTLFLLVCGAACLGRRRHPRP
;
A
#
# COMPACT_ATOMS: atom_id res chain seq x y z
N MET A 1 57.59 8.04 -27.65
CA MET A 1 57.01 9.24 -27.02
C MET A 1 55.52 9.00 -26.85
N ARG A 2 55.05 8.85 -25.60
CA ARG A 2 53.64 8.64 -25.26
C ARG A 2 52.96 10.01 -25.11
N LEU A 3 51.85 10.25 -25.81
CA LEU A 3 50.92 11.34 -25.50
C LEU A 3 50.03 10.92 -24.32
N PRO A 4 49.75 11.78 -23.33
CA PRO A 4 48.88 11.43 -22.23
C PRO A 4 47.41 11.53 -22.65
N CYS A 5 46.67 10.48 -22.36
CA CYS A 5 45.22 10.42 -22.46
C CYS A 5 44.65 11.19 -21.25
N CYS A 6 44.10 12.39 -21.46
CA CYS A 6 43.34 13.08 -20.43
C CYS A 6 41.95 12.44 -20.35
N LEU A 7 41.77 11.61 -19.34
CA LEU A 7 40.47 11.10 -18.93
C LEU A 7 39.66 12.28 -18.37
N LEU A 8 38.63 12.71 -19.11
CA LEU A 8 37.68 13.71 -18.63
C LEU A 8 36.75 13.00 -17.63
N ALA A 9 36.99 13.19 -16.33
CA ALA A 9 36.07 12.72 -15.29
C ALA A 9 34.78 13.55 -15.36
N ILE A 10 33.71 12.96 -15.89
CA ILE A 10 32.37 13.51 -15.75
C ILE A 10 31.94 13.23 -14.31
N VAL A 11 32.03 14.24 -13.46
CA VAL A 11 31.38 14.21 -12.14
C VAL A 11 29.89 14.33 -12.41
N GLY A 12 29.16 13.22 -12.25
CA GLY A 12 27.71 13.22 -12.30
C GLY A 12 27.18 14.10 -11.18
N PHE A 13 26.61 15.25 -11.53
CA PHE A 13 25.84 16.07 -10.59
C PHE A 13 24.52 15.35 -10.33
N SER A 14 24.38 14.69 -9.18
CA SER A 14 23.07 14.33 -8.64
C SER A 14 22.34 15.63 -8.36
N LEU A 15 21.28 15.92 -9.11
CA LEU A 15 20.34 16.99 -8.77
C LEU A 15 19.64 16.57 -7.47
N CYS A 16 20.22 16.92 -6.34
CA CYS A 16 19.59 16.75 -5.03
C CYS A 16 18.39 17.69 -4.99
N VAL A 17 17.18 17.16 -5.17
CA VAL A 17 15.95 17.90 -4.88
C VAL A 17 15.92 18.12 -3.37
N PRO A 18 15.92 19.37 -2.88
CA PRO A 18 15.96 19.64 -1.45
C PRO A 18 14.74 19.02 -0.77
N THR A 19 14.98 18.28 0.32
CA THR A 19 13.89 17.77 1.16
C THR A 19 13.12 18.94 1.75
N THR A 20 11.80 18.92 1.58
CA THR A 20 10.91 19.82 2.32
C THR A 20 10.20 18.99 3.38
N SER A 21 10.38 19.36 4.64
CA SER A 21 9.82 18.65 5.79
C SER A 21 8.88 19.57 6.56
N TYR A 22 7.70 19.08 6.89
CA TYR A 22 6.76 19.78 7.77
C TYR A 22 6.50 18.88 8.97
N ALA A 23 6.62 19.44 10.17
CA ALA A 23 6.22 18.74 11.38
C ALA A 23 4.70 18.59 11.37
N VAL A 24 4.21 17.36 11.39
CA VAL A 24 2.79 17.03 11.44
C VAL A 24 2.57 16.03 12.58
N ASP A 25 1.61 16.33 13.46
CA ASP A 25 1.17 15.37 14.47
C ASP A 25 -0.06 14.61 13.96
N LEU A 26 0.03 13.29 13.84
CA LEU A 26 -1.12 12.48 13.46
C LEU A 26 -2.09 12.32 14.64
N SER A 27 -3.34 12.66 14.38
CA SER A 27 -4.49 12.34 15.22
C SER A 27 -5.10 11.01 14.79
N PRO A 28 -5.68 10.21 15.71
CA PRO A 28 -6.36 8.98 15.34
C PRO A 28 -7.40 9.19 14.25
N GLY A 29 -7.29 8.39 13.18
CA GLY A 29 -8.13 8.46 11.98
C GLY A 29 -7.57 9.35 10.88
N ASP A 30 -6.48 10.08 11.13
CA ASP A 30 -5.79 10.82 10.06
C ASP A 30 -5.37 9.87 8.94
N ILE A 31 -5.52 10.36 7.72
CA ILE A 31 -5.23 9.60 6.53
C ILE A 31 -3.87 10.04 6.03
N VAL A 32 -3.00 9.09 5.72
CA VAL A 32 -1.71 9.34 5.11
C VAL A 32 -1.73 8.75 3.71
N VAL A 33 -1.26 9.52 2.74
CA VAL A 33 -1.22 9.10 1.34
C VAL A 33 0.13 9.42 0.69
N SER A 34 0.48 8.66 -0.34
CA SER A 34 1.61 8.98 -1.21
C SER A 34 1.14 9.65 -2.50
N ASP A 35 1.95 10.58 -3.01
CA ASP A 35 1.78 11.17 -4.32
C ASP A 35 3.07 11.02 -5.14
N PRO A 36 3.13 10.03 -6.07
CA PRO A 36 4.27 9.84 -6.95
C PRO A 36 4.60 11.04 -7.85
N THR A 37 3.61 11.86 -8.23
CA THR A 37 3.86 12.98 -9.15
C THR A 37 4.40 14.21 -8.41
N ALA A 38 4.02 14.39 -7.16
CA ALA A 38 4.51 15.45 -6.28
C ALA A 38 5.76 15.06 -5.49
N ASP A 39 6.27 13.84 -5.64
CA ASP A 39 7.39 13.31 -4.86
C ASP A 39 7.14 13.46 -3.35
N ALA A 40 5.92 13.15 -2.89
CA ALA A 40 5.44 13.56 -1.57
C ALA A 40 4.68 12.48 -0.81
N VAL A 41 4.71 12.62 0.51
CA VAL A 41 3.80 11.97 1.45
C VAL A 41 2.96 13.06 2.11
N LEU A 42 1.65 12.87 2.11
CA LEU A 42 0.66 13.86 2.53
C LEU A 42 -0.21 13.31 3.68
N ARG A 43 -0.63 14.19 4.58
CA ARG A 43 -1.70 13.94 5.54
C ARG A 43 -2.99 14.53 4.99
N VAL A 44 -4.10 13.82 5.15
CA VAL A 44 -5.46 14.32 4.94
C VAL A 44 -6.26 14.21 6.23
N ASP A 45 -6.86 15.32 6.66
CA ASP A 45 -7.78 15.35 7.79
C ASP A 45 -9.13 14.73 7.35
N PRO A 46 -9.56 13.60 7.94
CA PRO A 46 -10.79 12.90 7.55
C PRO A 46 -12.06 13.72 7.81
N ARG A 47 -12.01 14.75 8.66
CA ARG A 47 -13.18 15.57 9.02
C ARG A 47 -13.39 16.75 8.09
N THR A 48 -12.30 17.30 7.56
CA THR A 48 -12.33 18.54 6.78
C THR A 48 -11.92 18.33 5.32
N GLY A 49 -11.25 17.22 5.01
CA GLY A 49 -10.59 16.99 3.73
C GLY A 49 -9.34 17.86 3.52
N GLY A 50 -8.89 18.59 4.54
CA GLY A 50 -7.70 19.44 4.47
C GLY A 50 -6.43 18.61 4.31
N VAL A 51 -5.50 19.10 3.50
CA VAL A 51 -4.28 18.39 3.13
C VAL A 51 -3.04 19.13 3.60
N ASP A 52 -2.17 18.43 4.32
CA ASP A 52 -0.87 18.90 4.74
C ASP A 52 0.22 18.04 4.10
N VAL A 53 1.32 18.64 3.65
CA VAL A 53 2.51 17.87 3.23
C VAL A 53 3.21 17.39 4.49
N ILE A 54 3.55 16.10 4.60
CA ILE A 54 4.41 15.58 5.68
C ILE A 54 5.88 15.72 5.25
N SER A 55 6.21 15.21 4.07
CA SER A 55 7.57 15.22 3.53
C SER A 55 7.52 15.18 2.00
N SER A 56 8.43 15.88 1.33
CA SER A 56 8.56 15.83 -0.13
C SER A 56 10.00 15.99 -0.62
N GLY A 57 10.25 15.48 -1.84
CA GLY A 57 11.56 15.48 -2.47
C GLY A 57 12.56 14.56 -1.77
N GLY A 58 13.86 14.82 -1.94
CA GLY A 58 14.93 14.03 -1.33
C GLY A 58 14.91 12.56 -1.76
N HIS A 59 14.58 11.67 -0.84
CA HIS A 59 14.49 10.23 -1.07
C HIS A 59 13.10 9.75 -1.53
N LEU A 60 12.09 10.64 -1.57
CA LEU A 60 10.72 10.33 -1.98
C LEU A 60 10.48 10.61 -3.47
N TYR A 61 11.26 10.04 -4.37
CA TYR A 61 11.04 10.22 -5.81
C TYR A 61 10.05 9.18 -6.35
N SER A 62 8.84 9.56 -6.75
CA SER A 62 7.79 8.61 -7.15
C SER A 62 7.40 7.58 -6.06
N PRO A 63 7.06 7.98 -4.82
CA PRO A 63 6.63 7.06 -3.77
C PRO A 63 5.27 6.42 -4.11
N HIS A 64 5.20 5.09 -4.20
CA HIS A 64 3.97 4.36 -4.53
C HIS A 64 3.31 3.79 -3.29
N GLY A 65 3.73 2.62 -2.81
CA GLY A 65 3.13 2.00 -1.64
C GLY A 65 3.61 2.63 -0.35
N ILE A 66 2.71 2.75 0.62
CA ILE A 66 3.02 3.23 1.97
C ILE A 66 2.41 2.33 3.03
N ALA A 67 3.04 2.29 4.19
CA ALA A 67 2.49 1.71 5.40
C ALA A 67 2.90 2.57 6.59
N LEU A 68 2.19 2.45 7.71
CA LEU A 68 2.58 3.07 8.97
C LEU A 68 3.26 2.04 9.87
N ASP A 69 4.33 2.45 10.55
CA ASP A 69 4.87 1.71 11.67
C ASP A 69 4.02 1.90 12.95
N ALA A 70 4.33 1.16 14.01
CA ALA A 70 3.59 1.22 15.28
C ALA A 70 3.65 2.59 15.97
N ALA A 71 4.61 3.45 15.60
CA ALA A 71 4.72 4.82 16.10
C ALA A 71 3.97 5.83 15.23
N GLY A 72 3.37 5.40 14.12
CA GLY A 72 2.69 6.27 13.16
C GLY A 72 3.62 6.93 12.16
N ASN A 73 4.87 6.48 12.03
CA ASN A 73 5.77 6.96 10.98
C ASN A 73 5.55 6.20 9.69
N VAL A 74 5.93 6.82 8.56
CA VAL A 74 5.65 6.28 7.24
C VAL A 74 6.82 5.42 6.78
N ILE A 75 6.51 4.19 6.35
CA ILE A 75 7.37 3.39 5.49
C ILE A 75 6.87 3.57 4.06
N ALA A 76 7.65 4.29 3.25
CA ALA A 76 7.36 4.50 1.84
C ALA A 76 8.24 3.59 0.98
N VAL A 77 7.62 2.94 0.00
CA VAL A 77 8.32 2.30 -1.10
C VAL A 77 8.38 3.26 -2.27
N VAL A 78 9.59 3.40 -2.78
CA VAL A 78 9.97 4.32 -3.85
C VAL A 78 10.41 3.41 -4.98
N ASP A 79 9.62 3.35 -6.04
CA ASP A 79 9.73 2.33 -7.08
C ASP A 79 10.81 2.69 -8.10
N TYR A 80 10.52 3.70 -8.92
CA TYR A 80 11.30 3.93 -10.11
C TYR A 80 11.87 5.33 -10.15
N ASN A 81 13.16 5.37 -9.87
CA ASN A 81 13.96 6.52 -10.21
C ASN A 81 14.70 6.18 -11.52
N ASN A 82 15.04 7.20 -12.30
CA ASN A 82 15.68 7.09 -13.61
C ASN A 82 16.95 6.19 -13.64
N VAL A 83 17.67 6.13 -14.77
CA VAL A 83 18.88 5.30 -14.97
C VAL A 83 20.00 5.43 -13.90
N THR A 84 19.91 6.41 -12.99
CA THR A 84 20.93 6.71 -11.95
C THR A 84 20.45 6.60 -10.51
N GLU A 85 19.17 6.36 -10.27
CA GLU A 85 18.62 6.21 -8.93
C GLU A 85 17.77 4.95 -8.89
N TYR A 86 17.90 4.15 -7.83
CA TYR A 86 17.24 2.86 -7.71
C TYR A 86 16.11 2.92 -6.69
N GLY A 87 15.19 1.96 -6.76
CA GLY A 87 14.12 1.84 -5.80
C GLY A 87 14.63 1.77 -4.35
N LYS A 88 13.84 2.31 -3.42
CA LYS A 88 14.19 2.41 -1.99
C LYS A 88 13.02 2.05 -1.11
N ILE A 89 13.35 1.65 0.11
CA ILE A 89 12.43 1.71 1.24
C ILE A 89 12.90 2.86 2.12
N VAL A 90 12.02 3.83 2.32
CA VAL A 90 12.31 5.08 3.05
C VAL A 90 11.40 5.15 4.27
N HIS A 91 12.00 5.37 5.44
CA HIS A 91 11.29 5.76 6.65
C HIS A 91 11.15 7.27 6.68
N VAL A 92 9.96 7.78 6.99
CA VAL A 92 9.68 9.19 7.18
C VAL A 92 9.14 9.38 8.59
N ASP A 93 9.91 10.08 9.43
CA ASP A 93 9.44 10.53 10.74
C ASP A 93 8.38 11.60 10.52
N VAL A 94 7.13 11.31 10.91
CA VAL A 94 6.00 12.20 10.57
C VAL A 94 6.03 13.49 11.40
N SER A 95 6.55 13.42 12.63
CA SER A 95 6.66 14.57 13.53
C SER A 95 7.70 15.61 13.08
N THR A 96 8.66 15.20 12.26
CA THR A 96 9.74 16.08 11.78
C THR A 96 9.80 16.20 10.26
N GLY A 97 9.15 15.30 9.52
CA GLY A 97 9.25 15.12 8.08
C GLY A 97 10.60 14.57 7.61
N ALA A 98 11.47 14.13 8.53
CA ALA A 98 12.81 13.66 8.22
C ALA A 98 12.80 12.29 7.54
N GLN A 99 13.64 12.10 6.53
CA GLN A 99 13.70 10.88 5.71
C GLN A 99 14.96 10.06 6.03
N THR A 100 14.80 8.76 6.21
CA THR A 100 15.91 7.80 6.38
C THR A 100 15.77 6.66 5.39
N VAL A 101 16.81 6.37 4.61
CA VAL A 101 16.81 5.21 3.71
C VAL A 101 17.06 3.94 4.53
N LEU A 102 16.09 3.03 4.52
CA LEU A 102 16.18 1.73 5.19
C LEU A 102 16.80 0.67 4.29
N ALA A 103 16.48 0.73 2.99
CA ALA A 103 17.09 -0.09 1.95
C ALA A 103 17.16 0.69 0.64
N ALA A 104 18.23 0.46 -0.11
CA ALA A 104 18.39 0.94 -1.48
C ALA A 104 18.75 -0.25 -2.37
N PHE A 105 18.07 -0.37 -3.50
CA PHE A 105 18.22 -1.52 -4.38
C PHE A 105 19.09 -1.20 -5.60
N GLY A 106 19.29 -2.18 -6.49
CA GLY A 106 20.00 -2.00 -7.75
C GLY A 106 19.05 -1.98 -8.95
N HIS A 107 19.60 -2.02 -10.16
CA HIS A 107 18.90 -1.88 -11.45
C HIS A 107 17.86 -2.97 -11.78
N ALA A 108 17.69 -3.96 -10.90
CA ALA A 108 16.83 -5.13 -11.05
C ALA A 108 16.09 -5.43 -9.73
N ALA A 109 15.65 -4.37 -9.06
CA ALA A 109 14.58 -4.46 -8.08
C ALA A 109 13.56 -3.37 -8.37
N ASN A 110 12.31 -3.73 -8.24
CA ASN A 110 11.14 -2.96 -8.63
C ASN A 110 10.16 -3.03 -7.45
N PRO A 111 10.54 -2.46 -6.29
CA PRO A 111 9.74 -2.57 -5.08
C PRO A 111 8.45 -1.76 -5.26
N TRP A 112 7.30 -2.29 -4.84
CA TRP A 112 6.02 -1.60 -5.02
C TRP A 112 5.32 -1.24 -3.70
N TYR A 113 4.98 -2.23 -2.88
CA TYR A 113 4.15 -2.01 -1.70
C TYR A 113 4.78 -2.60 -0.43
N PRO A 114 4.91 -1.82 0.66
CA PRO A 114 5.40 -2.33 1.94
C PRO A 114 4.27 -2.84 2.84
N VAL A 115 4.58 -3.83 3.67
CA VAL A 115 3.79 -4.21 4.85
C VAL A 115 4.71 -4.27 6.05
N VAL A 116 4.37 -3.52 7.10
CA VAL A 116 5.10 -3.55 8.37
C VAL A 116 4.60 -4.72 9.20
N LEU A 117 5.52 -5.61 9.58
CA LEU A 117 5.24 -6.73 10.47
C LEU A 117 5.22 -6.27 11.94
N PRO A 118 4.57 -7.02 12.86
CA PRO A 118 4.54 -6.67 14.27
C PRO A 118 5.92 -6.58 14.95
N ASP A 119 6.95 -7.20 14.39
CA ASP A 119 8.33 -7.11 14.87
C ASP A 119 9.11 -5.92 14.28
N GLY A 120 8.45 -5.07 13.48
CA GLY A 120 9.03 -3.91 12.79
C GLY A 120 9.76 -4.24 11.48
N ASN A 121 9.90 -5.52 11.13
CA ASN A 121 10.46 -5.91 9.83
C ASN A 121 9.47 -5.61 8.71
N ILE A 122 9.98 -5.44 7.49
CA ILE A 122 9.16 -4.98 6.37
C ILE A 122 9.09 -6.09 5.33
N LEU A 123 7.88 -6.53 4.99
CA LEU A 123 7.63 -7.25 3.75
C LEU A 123 7.43 -6.24 2.62
N TYR A 124 7.86 -6.57 1.41
CA TYR A 124 7.54 -5.76 0.25
C TYR A 124 7.41 -6.60 -1.01
N SER A 125 6.56 -6.14 -1.92
CA SER A 125 6.43 -6.71 -3.27
C SER A 125 7.53 -6.16 -4.14
N ASP A 126 8.07 -7.02 -4.99
CA ASP A 126 9.02 -6.69 -6.02
C ASP A 126 8.46 -7.21 -7.35
N TYR A 127 8.02 -6.31 -8.22
CA TYR A 127 7.32 -6.66 -9.47
C TYR A 127 8.28 -7.08 -10.61
N ASP A 128 9.57 -7.24 -10.32
CA ASP A 128 10.56 -7.69 -11.31
C ASP A 128 10.27 -9.07 -11.92
N SER A 129 11.11 -9.52 -12.85
CA SER A 129 11.01 -10.86 -13.44
C SER A 129 12.21 -11.73 -13.02
N PRO A 130 12.03 -12.71 -12.10
CA PRO A 130 10.77 -13.16 -11.50
C PRO A 130 10.24 -12.24 -10.39
N ALA A 131 8.91 -12.15 -10.27
CA ALA A 131 8.28 -11.32 -9.23
C ALA A 131 8.44 -12.01 -7.88
N SER A 132 8.62 -11.23 -6.82
CA SER A 132 8.90 -11.78 -5.50
C SER A 132 8.27 -11.00 -4.36
N ILE A 133 8.12 -11.70 -3.23
CA ILE A 133 7.88 -11.11 -1.92
C ILE A 133 9.18 -11.22 -1.16
N ARG A 134 9.69 -10.10 -0.69
CA ARG A 134 10.94 -10.00 0.05
C ARG A 134 10.69 -9.49 1.45
N ARG A 135 11.58 -9.85 2.37
CA ARG A 135 11.60 -9.36 3.75
C ARG A 135 12.88 -8.59 3.99
N LEU A 136 12.75 -7.35 4.44
CA LEU A 136 13.82 -6.54 5.00
C LEU A 136 13.81 -6.71 6.52
N ASP A 137 14.93 -7.18 7.06
CA ASP A 137 15.21 -7.13 8.48
C ASP A 137 15.76 -5.75 8.84
N ILE A 138 14.98 -4.97 9.59
CA ILE A 138 15.30 -3.57 9.85
C ILE A 138 16.47 -3.39 10.83
N THR A 139 16.78 -4.44 11.60
CA THR A 139 17.85 -4.41 12.60
C THR A 139 19.21 -4.68 11.97
N THR A 140 19.24 -5.57 10.98
CA THR A 140 20.48 -6.02 10.32
C THR A 140 20.68 -5.41 8.94
N GLY A 141 19.63 -4.89 8.32
CA GLY A 141 19.60 -4.48 6.91
C GLY A 141 19.59 -5.66 5.93
N GLY A 142 19.46 -6.89 6.43
CA GLY A 142 19.44 -8.10 5.60
C GLY A 142 18.13 -8.23 4.81
N ILE A 143 18.24 -8.66 3.55
CA ILE A 143 17.08 -8.94 2.69
C ILE A 143 17.03 -10.44 2.40
N SER A 144 15.87 -11.04 2.59
CA SER A 144 15.59 -12.44 2.25
C SER A 144 14.36 -12.57 1.35
N ILE A 145 14.37 -13.56 0.46
CA ILE A 145 13.19 -13.91 -0.35
C ILE A 145 12.24 -14.75 0.51
N VAL A 146 10.97 -14.36 0.55
CA VAL A 146 9.88 -15.13 1.17
C VAL A 146 9.22 -16.05 0.15
N SER A 147 8.98 -15.54 -1.06
CA SER A 147 8.37 -16.27 -2.17
C SER A 147 8.77 -15.61 -3.49
N GLU A 148 9.01 -16.39 -4.56
CA GLU A 148 9.48 -15.87 -5.86
C GLU A 148 8.91 -16.70 -7.01
N GLY A 149 8.55 -16.03 -8.11
CA GLY A 149 8.04 -16.63 -9.33
C GLY A 149 6.71 -17.38 -9.15
N GLY A 150 6.45 -18.33 -10.05
CA GLY A 150 5.24 -19.17 -9.98
C GLY A 150 3.94 -18.39 -10.24
N LEU A 151 3.08 -18.31 -9.23
CA LEU A 151 1.87 -17.48 -9.22
C LEU A 151 2.19 -16.00 -8.94
N LEU A 152 3.43 -15.62 -8.69
CA LEU A 152 3.84 -14.22 -8.67
C LEU A 152 4.32 -13.85 -10.07
N ARG A 153 3.53 -13.07 -10.79
CA ARG A 153 3.84 -12.57 -12.15
C ARG A 153 4.09 -11.06 -12.13
N HIS A 154 3.21 -10.31 -11.48
CA HIS A 154 3.22 -8.86 -11.33
C HIS A 154 2.52 -8.54 -10.00
N SER A 155 3.22 -8.76 -8.90
CA SER A 155 2.69 -8.55 -7.56
C SER A 155 2.70 -7.06 -7.21
N LEU A 156 1.53 -6.51 -6.87
CA LEU A 156 1.39 -5.09 -6.54
C LEU A 156 1.17 -4.90 -5.04
N ASN A 157 -0.06 -4.61 -4.62
CA ASN A 157 -0.41 -4.38 -3.23
C ASN A 157 -0.55 -5.71 -2.49
N MET A 158 -0.30 -5.69 -1.18
CA MET A 158 -0.40 -6.84 -0.30
C MET A 158 -0.93 -6.45 1.08
N VAL A 159 -1.64 -7.38 1.71
CA VAL A 159 -2.17 -7.24 3.06
C VAL A 159 -1.96 -8.52 3.86
N LEU A 160 -1.63 -8.35 5.14
CA LEU A 160 -1.52 -9.46 6.07
C LEU A 160 -2.89 -9.76 6.68
N ALA A 161 -3.35 -11.01 6.58
CA ALA A 161 -4.51 -11.48 7.32
C ALA A 161 -4.19 -12.83 8.00
N GLY A 162 -4.02 -12.77 9.32
CA GLY A 162 -3.54 -13.90 10.11
C GLY A 162 -2.09 -14.26 9.76
N GLN A 163 -1.84 -15.52 9.38
CA GLN A 163 -0.51 -16.03 9.00
C GLN A 163 -0.25 -16.01 7.49
N LYS A 164 -1.19 -15.49 6.71
CA LYS A 164 -1.08 -15.43 5.25
C LYS A 164 -0.98 -13.99 4.79
N LEU A 165 -0.15 -13.80 3.78
CA LEU A 165 -0.12 -12.60 2.98
C LEU A 165 -1.05 -12.80 1.79
N PHE A 166 -1.90 -11.82 1.51
CA PHE A 166 -2.75 -11.78 0.32
C PHE A 166 -2.30 -10.63 -0.55
N LEU A 167 -2.20 -10.85 -1.86
CA LEU A 167 -1.70 -9.83 -2.78
C LEU A 167 -2.48 -9.83 -4.09
N THR A 168 -2.53 -8.66 -4.72
CA THR A 168 -3.02 -8.49 -6.08
C THR A 168 -1.93 -8.86 -7.07
N ASP A 169 -2.28 -9.66 -8.07
CA ASP A 169 -1.38 -10.04 -9.17
C ASP A 169 -2.11 -9.84 -10.51
N HIS A 170 -1.63 -8.89 -11.32
CA HIS A 170 -2.18 -8.65 -12.65
C HIS A 170 -1.10 -8.22 -13.65
N THR A 171 -1.14 -8.75 -14.87
CA THR A 171 -0.08 -8.55 -15.89
C THR A 171 -0.21 -7.22 -16.65
N GLY A 172 -0.69 -6.16 -16.01
CA GLY A 172 -0.95 -4.88 -16.67
C GLY A 172 -1.83 -4.98 -17.93
N LYS A 173 -1.57 -4.10 -18.90
CA LYS A 173 -2.34 -3.91 -20.16
C LYS A 173 -2.33 -5.11 -21.11
N LEU A 174 -1.54 -6.16 -20.83
CA LEU A 174 -1.34 -7.24 -21.79
C LEU A 174 -2.46 -8.30 -21.76
N TYR A 175 -3.35 -8.33 -20.75
CA TYR A 175 -4.54 -9.20 -20.65
C TYR A 175 -4.34 -10.67 -21.09
N LEU A 176 -3.11 -11.20 -21.04
CA LEU A 176 -2.80 -12.56 -21.53
C LEU A 176 -3.18 -13.65 -20.52
N VAL A 177 -3.47 -13.24 -19.28
CA VAL A 177 -3.82 -14.11 -18.17
C VAL A 177 -4.77 -13.37 -17.24
N ASP A 178 -5.68 -14.12 -16.62
CA ASP A 178 -6.64 -13.53 -15.69
C ASP A 178 -5.91 -12.89 -14.49
N PRO A 179 -6.34 -11.69 -14.07
CA PRO A 179 -5.91 -11.09 -12.82
C PRO A 179 -6.41 -11.94 -11.65
N ARG A 180 -5.68 -11.89 -10.54
CA ARG A 180 -5.97 -12.76 -9.40
C ARG A 180 -5.56 -12.14 -8.06
N ILE A 181 -6.10 -12.74 -7.02
CA ILE A 181 -5.60 -12.63 -5.66
C ILE A 181 -4.79 -13.91 -5.37
N VAL A 182 -3.55 -13.73 -4.93
CA VAL A 182 -2.67 -14.83 -4.51
C VAL A 182 -2.49 -14.75 -3.00
N SER A 183 -2.52 -15.91 -2.34
CA SER A 183 -2.07 -16.03 -0.95
C SER A 183 -0.68 -16.64 -0.89
N VAL A 184 0.14 -16.16 0.04
CA VAL A 184 1.47 -16.67 0.37
C VAL A 184 1.51 -17.04 1.85
N ASP A 185 1.92 -18.27 2.13
CA ASP A 185 2.25 -18.71 3.47
C ASP A 185 3.63 -18.17 3.87
N LEU A 186 3.71 -17.37 4.92
CA LEU A 186 4.93 -16.66 5.31
C LEU A 186 6.05 -17.57 5.83
N VAL A 187 5.73 -18.81 6.21
CA VAL A 187 6.71 -19.75 6.77
C VAL A 187 7.32 -20.61 5.66
N THR A 188 6.48 -21.08 4.74
CA THR A 188 6.86 -22.04 3.70
C THR A 188 7.12 -21.37 2.35
N GLY A 189 6.67 -20.13 2.14
CA GLY A 189 6.66 -19.47 0.84
C GLY A 189 5.65 -20.07 -0.14
N ALA A 190 4.80 -20.98 0.30
CA ALA A 190 3.83 -21.66 -0.56
C ALA A 190 2.77 -20.68 -1.07
N GLN A 191 2.50 -20.73 -2.37
CA GLN A 191 1.54 -19.84 -3.05
C GLN A 191 0.25 -20.59 -3.37
N ALA A 192 -0.89 -19.91 -3.29
CA ALA A 192 -2.17 -20.44 -3.77
C ALA A 192 -3.02 -19.33 -4.40
N VAL A 193 -3.72 -19.66 -5.50
CA VAL A 193 -4.74 -18.78 -6.06
C VAL A 193 -5.93 -18.74 -5.09
N VAL A 194 -6.36 -17.55 -4.72
CA VAL A 194 -7.52 -17.32 -3.86
C VAL A 194 -8.76 -17.03 -4.70
N SER A 195 -8.64 -16.13 -5.67
CA SER A 195 -9.69 -15.77 -6.61
C SER A 195 -9.06 -15.27 -7.91
N SER A 196 -9.73 -15.43 -9.06
CA SER A 196 -9.18 -15.10 -10.39
C SER A 196 -10.30 -14.73 -11.36
N GLY A 197 -10.08 -13.72 -12.20
CA GLY A 197 -11.06 -13.27 -13.20
C GLY A 197 -12.37 -12.75 -12.59
N ASP A 198 -13.48 -12.99 -13.29
CA ASP A 198 -14.84 -12.52 -12.96
C ASP A 198 -14.93 -10.99 -12.80
N LEU A 199 -15.11 -10.48 -11.58
CA LEU A 199 -15.16 -9.03 -11.32
C LEU A 199 -13.75 -8.42 -11.30
N LEU A 200 -12.68 -9.21 -11.18
CA LEU A 200 -11.31 -8.71 -11.21
C LEU A 200 -10.89 -8.44 -12.65
N HIS A 201 -10.43 -7.22 -12.93
CA HIS A 201 -9.86 -6.82 -14.21
C HIS A 201 -8.49 -6.15 -14.05
N ARG A 202 -8.41 -5.13 -13.20
CA ARG A 202 -7.17 -4.40 -12.88
C ARG A 202 -7.09 -4.15 -11.37
N PRO A 203 -6.91 -5.20 -10.56
CA PRO A 203 -6.86 -5.07 -9.10
C PRO A 203 -5.53 -4.45 -8.69
N TYR A 204 -5.55 -3.23 -8.16
CA TYR A 204 -4.36 -2.54 -7.66
C TYR A 204 -4.26 -2.69 -6.14
N GLY A 205 -5.18 -2.07 -5.41
CA GLY A 205 -5.20 -2.08 -3.95
C GLY A 205 -5.88 -3.30 -3.36
N ILE A 206 -5.41 -3.73 -2.18
CA ILE A 206 -6.07 -4.76 -1.39
C ILE A 206 -5.93 -4.48 0.10
N THR A 207 -7.02 -4.63 0.84
CA THR A 207 -7.02 -4.58 2.30
C THR A 207 -7.85 -5.73 2.86
N SER A 208 -7.72 -5.98 4.16
CA SER A 208 -8.50 -6.99 4.87
C SER A 208 -9.32 -6.32 5.95
N ASP A 209 -10.60 -6.66 6.05
CA ASP A 209 -11.42 -6.28 7.19
C ASP A 209 -10.86 -6.97 8.44
N PRO A 210 -10.36 -6.21 9.43
CA PRO A 210 -9.75 -6.79 10.63
C PRO A 210 -10.76 -7.58 11.50
N ALA A 211 -12.06 -7.35 11.36
CA ALA A 211 -13.09 -8.04 12.13
C ALA A 211 -13.50 -9.37 11.51
N THR A 212 -13.58 -9.45 10.17
CA THR A 212 -14.10 -10.63 9.46
C THR A 212 -13.04 -11.43 8.70
N GLY A 213 -11.91 -10.80 8.37
CA GLY A 213 -10.88 -11.37 7.50
C GLY A 213 -11.27 -11.38 6.00
N LEU A 214 -12.40 -10.78 5.63
CA LEU A 214 -12.77 -10.61 4.22
C LEU A 214 -11.80 -9.62 3.55
N LEU A 215 -11.47 -9.89 2.30
CA LEU A 215 -10.60 -9.02 1.50
C LEU A 215 -11.45 -8.00 0.74
N TYR A 216 -10.96 -6.79 0.62
CA TYR A 216 -11.54 -5.74 -0.21
C TYR A 216 -10.48 -5.27 -1.19
N VAL A 217 -10.86 -5.14 -2.46
CA VAL A 217 -9.95 -4.86 -3.57
C VAL A 217 -10.41 -3.60 -4.28
N ALA A 218 -9.47 -2.67 -4.49
CA ALA A 218 -9.62 -1.56 -5.41
C ALA A 218 -9.25 -2.04 -6.82
N ASP A 219 -10.24 -2.12 -7.70
CA ASP A 219 -10.06 -2.52 -9.09
C ASP A 219 -10.36 -1.35 -10.01
N GLN A 220 -9.41 -1.00 -10.88
CA GLN A 220 -9.53 0.15 -11.79
C GLN A 220 -10.49 -0.08 -12.96
N GLY A 221 -11.22 -1.20 -13.00
CA GLY A 221 -12.13 -1.45 -14.10
C GLY A 221 -11.39 -1.73 -15.41
N PHE A 222 -11.97 -1.23 -16.51
CA PHE A 222 -11.32 -1.27 -17.81
C PHE A 222 -10.65 0.06 -18.14
N GLU A 223 -9.50 -0.02 -18.80
CA GLU A 223 -8.74 1.19 -19.16
C GLU A 223 -9.57 2.20 -19.97
N GLY A 224 -9.58 3.44 -19.49
CA GLY A 224 -10.28 4.56 -20.13
C GLY A 224 -11.80 4.59 -19.86
N LEU A 225 -12.33 3.63 -19.11
CA LEU A 225 -13.68 3.66 -18.59
C LEU A 225 -13.66 4.26 -17.17
N ARG A 226 -14.79 4.82 -16.73
CA ARG A 226 -14.98 5.31 -15.35
C ARG A 226 -15.81 4.31 -14.57
N ASP A 227 -15.38 3.06 -14.59
CA ASP A 227 -16.04 1.90 -14.01
C ASP A 227 -15.17 1.25 -12.91
N GLY A 228 -14.30 2.04 -12.28
CA GLY A 228 -13.57 1.64 -11.09
C GLY A 228 -14.51 1.11 -10.02
N ARG A 229 -14.08 0.07 -9.30
CA ARG A 229 -14.94 -0.68 -8.40
C ARG A 229 -14.22 -1.18 -7.16
N ILE A 230 -15.02 -1.40 -6.14
CA ILE A 230 -14.61 -2.08 -4.92
C ILE A 230 -15.23 -3.47 -4.92
N ILE A 231 -14.37 -4.49 -4.80
CA ILE A 231 -14.77 -5.89 -4.82
C ILE A 231 -14.43 -6.50 -3.48
N ARG A 232 -15.40 -7.16 -2.85
CA ARG A 232 -15.17 -7.97 -1.66
C ARG A 232 -14.91 -9.41 -2.06
N VAL A 233 -13.89 -10.03 -1.48
CA VAL A 233 -13.54 -11.43 -1.72
C VAL A 233 -13.47 -12.19 -0.41
N ASP A 234 -14.15 -13.33 -0.35
CA ASP A 234 -14.00 -14.28 0.74
C ASP A 234 -12.76 -15.14 0.50
N PRO A 235 -11.67 -15.00 1.30
CA PRO A 235 -10.44 -15.74 1.07
C PRO A 235 -10.57 -17.25 1.32
N ALA A 236 -11.63 -17.72 1.97
CA ALA A 236 -11.87 -19.14 2.20
C ALA A 236 -12.52 -19.83 1.00
N THR A 237 -13.39 -19.12 0.27
CA THR A 237 -14.16 -19.68 -0.86
C THR A 237 -13.73 -19.15 -2.22
N GLY A 238 -13.01 -18.03 -2.25
CA GLY A 238 -12.67 -17.30 -3.47
C GLY A 238 -13.84 -16.49 -4.06
N SER A 239 -15.01 -16.50 -3.41
CA SER A 239 -16.22 -15.84 -3.90
C SER A 239 -16.05 -14.32 -3.92
N GLN A 240 -16.37 -13.71 -5.05
CA GLN A 240 -16.34 -12.26 -5.23
C GLN A 240 -17.74 -11.66 -5.07
N THR A 241 -17.83 -10.45 -4.54
CA THR A 241 -19.05 -9.66 -4.46
C THR A 241 -18.73 -8.23 -4.85
N LEU A 242 -19.50 -7.67 -5.79
CA LEU A 242 -19.41 -6.25 -6.11
C LEU A 242 -19.95 -5.43 -4.95
N VAL A 243 -19.14 -4.52 -4.41
CA VAL A 243 -19.53 -3.62 -3.31
C VAL A 243 -19.98 -2.28 -3.86
N SER A 244 -19.18 -1.66 -4.73
CA SER A 244 -19.46 -0.34 -5.32
C SER A 244 -18.78 -0.24 -6.68
N GLU A 245 -19.34 0.54 -7.61
CA GLU A 245 -18.83 0.70 -8.99
C GLU A 245 -19.12 2.11 -9.54
N GLY A 246 -18.15 2.67 -10.24
CA GLY A 246 -18.25 3.95 -10.96
C GLY A 246 -18.53 5.16 -10.06
N ASN A 247 -19.21 6.16 -10.64
CA ASN A 247 -19.56 7.43 -9.99
C ASN A 247 -18.32 8.21 -9.48
N LEU A 248 -18.04 8.16 -8.17
CA LEU A 248 -16.86 8.80 -7.59
C LEU A 248 -15.59 7.95 -7.75
N LEU A 249 -15.72 6.67 -8.12
CA LEU A 249 -14.61 5.76 -8.39
C LEU A 249 -14.29 5.76 -9.89
N TRP A 250 -13.21 6.41 -10.28
CA TRP A 250 -12.72 6.42 -11.66
C TRP A 250 -11.62 5.39 -11.82
N ASP A 251 -10.47 5.60 -11.18
CA ASP A 251 -9.33 4.68 -11.17
C ASP A 251 -8.84 4.49 -9.71
N PRO A 252 -9.57 3.71 -8.88
CA PRO A 252 -9.17 3.47 -7.50
C PRO A 252 -7.81 2.76 -7.46
N SER A 253 -6.85 3.35 -6.75
CA SER A 253 -5.46 2.89 -6.68
C SER A 253 -5.18 2.08 -5.42
N ASP A 254 -5.75 2.48 -4.29
CA ASP A 254 -5.61 1.78 -3.02
C ASP A 254 -6.81 2.01 -2.08
N LEU A 255 -6.89 1.24 -0.99
CA LEU A 255 -7.95 1.33 -0.01
C LEU A 255 -7.52 0.89 1.40
N ALA A 256 -8.05 1.57 2.42
CA ALA A 256 -7.88 1.21 3.82
C ALA A 256 -9.17 1.43 4.61
N PHE A 257 -9.36 0.70 5.70
CA PHE A 257 -10.47 0.94 6.63
C PHE A 257 -10.19 2.15 7.52
N ASP A 258 -11.18 3.03 7.66
CA ASP A 258 -11.18 4.07 8.69
C ASP A 258 -11.53 3.49 10.08
N LEU A 259 -11.54 4.35 11.10
CA LEU A 259 -11.87 3.94 12.47
C LEU A 259 -13.34 3.57 12.68
N ASN A 260 -14.23 3.91 11.74
CA ASN A 260 -15.65 3.59 11.78
C ASN A 260 -16.02 2.35 10.94
N GLY A 261 -15.06 1.80 10.20
CA GLY A 261 -15.26 0.67 9.30
C GLY A 261 -15.72 1.06 7.89
N GLU A 262 -15.64 2.32 7.51
CA GLU A 262 -15.76 2.75 6.12
C GLU A 262 -14.46 2.48 5.36
N LEU A 263 -14.55 2.24 4.06
CA LEU A 263 -13.39 2.12 3.18
C LEU A 263 -13.00 3.50 2.66
N LEU A 264 -11.78 3.92 2.92
CA LEU A 264 -11.18 5.12 2.34
C LEU A 264 -10.38 4.69 1.11
N VAL A 265 -10.80 5.18 -0.05
CA VAL A 265 -10.27 4.78 -1.35
C VAL A 265 -9.54 5.96 -1.96
N THR A 266 -8.27 5.79 -2.28
CA THR A 266 -7.55 6.74 -3.14
C THR A 266 -7.95 6.50 -4.58
N ASP A 267 -8.39 7.57 -5.24
CA ASP A 267 -8.93 7.51 -6.60
C ASP A 267 -8.13 8.45 -7.50
N VAL A 268 -7.38 7.85 -8.43
CA VAL A 268 -6.66 8.58 -9.48
C VAL A 268 -7.67 9.00 -10.55
N ARG A 269 -7.56 10.23 -11.06
CA ARG A 269 -8.59 10.82 -11.94
C ARG A 269 -8.04 11.31 -13.28
N GLY A 270 -7.13 10.53 -13.86
CA GLY A 270 -6.43 10.86 -15.09
C GLY A 270 -5.62 12.15 -14.95
N ASN A 271 -6.00 13.18 -15.69
CA ASN A 271 -5.35 14.50 -15.63
C ASN A 271 -5.93 15.42 -14.54
N ASN A 272 -6.93 14.97 -13.78
CA ASN A 272 -7.49 15.74 -12.67
C ASN A 272 -6.78 15.35 -11.37
N PRO A 273 -6.73 16.28 -10.40
CA PRO A 273 -6.30 15.93 -9.05
C PRO A 273 -7.07 14.74 -8.49
N SER A 274 -6.34 13.91 -7.75
CA SER A 274 -6.89 12.72 -7.10
C SER A 274 -7.79 13.09 -5.93
N ALA A 275 -8.64 12.13 -5.56
CA ALA A 275 -9.59 12.28 -4.46
C ALA A 275 -9.45 11.14 -3.45
N ILE A 276 -9.99 11.35 -2.26
CA ILE A 276 -10.32 10.26 -1.33
C ILE A 276 -11.83 10.10 -1.30
N VAL A 277 -12.29 8.89 -1.60
CA VAL A 277 -13.70 8.51 -1.61
C VAL A 277 -13.94 7.60 -0.41
N SER A 278 -14.92 7.93 0.43
CA SER A 278 -15.42 7.01 1.45
C SER A 278 -16.46 6.09 0.84
N VAL A 279 -16.38 4.80 1.11
CA VAL A 279 -17.33 3.78 0.68
C VAL A 279 -17.81 2.98 1.87
N ASP A 280 -19.12 2.95 2.09
CA ASP A 280 -19.74 2.06 3.07
C ASP A 280 -19.67 0.61 2.54
N PRO A 281 -18.92 -0.30 3.18
CA PRO A 281 -18.74 -1.66 2.69
C PRO A 281 -20.00 -2.53 2.80
N ALA A 282 -21.02 -2.11 3.55
CA ALA A 282 -22.28 -2.83 3.72
C ALA A 282 -23.32 -2.42 2.66
N THR A 283 -23.36 -1.13 2.29
CA THR A 283 -24.37 -0.60 1.36
C THR A 283 -23.81 -0.28 -0.03
N GLY A 284 -22.50 -0.13 -0.18
CA GLY A 284 -21.86 0.33 -1.40
C GLY A 284 -21.95 1.83 -1.64
N SER A 285 -22.56 2.57 -0.70
CA SER A 285 -22.76 4.02 -0.81
C SER A 285 -21.42 4.74 -0.79
N GLN A 286 -21.26 5.69 -1.72
CA GLN A 286 -20.04 6.49 -1.85
C GLN A 286 -20.27 7.91 -1.33
N SER A 287 -19.26 8.51 -0.73
CA SER A 287 -19.20 9.94 -0.46
C SER A 287 -17.79 10.48 -0.75
N LEU A 288 -17.71 11.75 -1.16
CA LEU A 288 -16.43 12.41 -1.37
C LEU A 288 -15.91 12.91 -0.02
N LEU A 289 -14.77 12.37 0.43
CA LEU A 289 -14.13 12.78 1.68
C LEU A 289 -13.19 13.98 1.43
N ALA A 290 -12.34 13.89 0.41
CA ALA A 290 -11.44 14.97 0.01
C ALA A 290 -11.32 15.05 -1.51
N SER A 291 -11.30 16.27 -2.04
CA SER A 291 -10.92 16.57 -3.42
C SER A 291 -9.55 17.23 -3.45
N ASP A 292 -8.94 17.27 -4.63
CA ASP A 292 -7.72 18.03 -4.88
C ASP A 292 -6.56 17.65 -3.94
N VAL A 293 -6.50 16.35 -3.58
CA VAL A 293 -5.54 15.85 -2.59
C VAL A 293 -4.10 15.95 -3.10
N GLY A 294 -3.93 15.69 -4.40
CA GLY A 294 -2.64 15.79 -5.08
C GLY A 294 -2.78 15.43 -6.56
N PRO A 295 -1.79 15.73 -7.40
CA PRO A 295 -1.81 15.38 -8.83
C PRO A 295 -1.99 13.89 -9.10
N SER A 296 -1.44 12.99 -8.28
CA SER A 296 -1.63 11.54 -8.45
C SER A 296 -1.45 10.82 -7.13
N VAL A 297 -2.54 10.44 -6.45
CA VAL A 297 -2.46 9.82 -5.12
C VAL A 297 -2.62 8.30 -5.23
N TRP A 298 -1.71 7.54 -4.62
CA TRP A 298 -1.64 6.10 -4.75
C TRP A 298 -1.89 5.37 -3.42
N GLY A 299 -0.84 5.12 -2.64
CA GLY A 299 -0.97 4.36 -1.40
C GLY A 299 -1.77 5.13 -0.35
N VAL A 300 -2.51 4.40 0.48
CA VAL A 300 -3.27 4.97 1.60
C VAL A 300 -3.06 4.16 2.87
N ALA A 301 -2.86 4.88 3.97
CA ALA A 301 -2.82 4.30 5.31
C ALA A 301 -3.62 5.19 6.27
N VAL A 302 -4.35 4.55 7.20
CA VAL A 302 -5.07 5.27 8.25
C VAL A 302 -4.30 5.14 9.55
N PHE A 303 -4.04 6.26 10.22
CA PHE A 303 -3.39 6.23 11.52
C PHE A 303 -4.36 5.70 12.58
N VAL A 304 -4.13 4.45 12.96
CA VAL A 304 -4.78 3.82 14.10
C VAL A 304 -3.76 3.80 15.22
N PRO A 305 -3.93 4.56 16.31
CA PRO A 305 -3.04 4.42 17.45
C PRO A 305 -3.13 2.97 17.93
N GLU A 306 -1.98 2.33 18.15
CA GLU A 306 -1.92 1.05 18.85
C GLU A 306 -2.86 1.14 20.06
N PRO A 307 -3.80 0.21 20.23
CA PRO A 307 -4.58 0.20 21.44
C PRO A 307 -3.59 0.01 22.59
N THR A 308 -3.35 1.09 23.36
CA THR A 308 -2.74 0.96 24.67
C THR A 308 -3.47 -0.20 25.35
N THR A 309 -2.68 -1.14 25.86
CA THR A 309 -2.94 -2.48 26.41
C THR A 309 -4.28 -2.72 27.13
N LEU A 310 -5.04 -1.68 27.45
CA LEU A 310 -6.41 -1.68 27.98
C LEU A 310 -7.46 -2.29 27.03
N PHE A 311 -7.31 -2.21 25.70
CA PHE A 311 -8.33 -2.70 24.75
C PHE A 311 -8.33 -4.23 24.61
N LEU A 312 -7.16 -4.89 24.78
CA LEU A 312 -7.07 -6.36 24.81
C LEU A 312 -7.82 -6.99 25.99
N LEU A 313 -8.01 -6.26 27.10
CA LEU A 313 -8.72 -6.77 28.27
C LEU A 313 -10.25 -6.80 28.08
N VAL A 314 -10.81 -5.87 27.29
CA VAL A 314 -12.26 -5.74 27.10
C VAL A 314 -12.79 -6.78 26.10
N CYS A 315 -12.05 -7.05 25.02
CA CYS A 315 -12.41 -8.13 24.09
C CYS A 315 -12.21 -9.53 24.69
N GLY A 316 -11.19 -9.73 25.55
CA GLY A 316 -10.98 -10.98 26.27
C GLY A 316 -12.10 -11.33 27.25
N ALA A 317 -12.67 -10.35 27.95
CA ALA A 317 -13.76 -10.56 28.90
C ALA A 317 -15.13 -10.80 28.20
N ALA A 318 -15.37 -10.14 27.07
CA ALA A 318 -16.60 -10.32 26.29
C ALA A 318 -16.72 -11.75 25.69
N CYS A 319 -15.58 -12.37 25.35
CA CYS A 319 -15.53 -13.75 24.84
C CYS A 319 -15.67 -14.84 25.92
N LEU A 320 -15.40 -14.54 27.20
CA LEU A 320 -15.59 -15.50 28.31
C LEU A 320 -17.02 -15.50 28.90
N GLY A 321 -17.82 -14.45 28.65
CA GLY A 321 -19.14 -14.29 29.27
C GLY A 321 -20.29 -15.15 28.70
N ARG A 322 -20.08 -15.96 27.65
CA ARG A 322 -21.14 -16.72 26.96
C ARG A 322 -21.01 -18.25 27.02
N ARG A 323 -20.49 -18.82 28.11
CA ARG A 323 -20.75 -20.25 28.43
C ARG A 323 -22.02 -20.37 29.27
N ARG A 324 -23.18 -20.53 28.61
CA ARG A 324 -24.40 -20.99 29.30
C ARG A 324 -24.26 -22.49 29.60
N HIS A 325 -24.30 -22.84 30.88
CA HIS A 325 -24.43 -24.22 31.36
C HIS A 325 -25.72 -24.86 30.82
N PRO A 326 -25.69 -26.12 30.36
CA PRO A 326 -26.91 -26.90 30.21
C PRO A 326 -27.44 -27.24 31.61
N ARG A 327 -28.69 -26.90 31.90
CA ARG A 327 -29.39 -27.39 33.10
C ARG A 327 -30.00 -28.77 32.79
N PRO A 328 -30.05 -29.67 33.80
CA PRO A 328 -30.46 -31.07 33.66
C PRO A 328 -31.94 -31.23 33.29
#